data_AF-A0A5B2UPY8-F1
#
_entry.id   AF-A0A5B2UPY8-F1
#
_cell.length_a   1.000
_cell.length_b   1.000
_cell.length_c   1.000
_cell.angle_alpha   90.00
_cell.angle_beta   90.00
_cell.angle_gamma   90.00
#
_symmetry.space_group_name_H-M   'P 1'
#
loop_
_entity.id
_entity.type
_entity.pdbx_description
1 polymer ?
#
loop_
_entity_poly.entity_id
_entity_poly.type
_entity_poly.pdbx_seq_one_letter_code
_entity_poly.pdbx_strand_id
1 'polypeptide(L)'
;MSNNPPLFNRRRYLLAFFIVLLAVLDPFGLASSSDKASAQWLNRMFSSNYPSTGQQHIAVVLIDDAYLMRNNTSWPMPYSEQSKLFKRLLAYKPKAVFVDLLYSHDHSLGDPTRGSQLLANVFERYQHRGIPLLLANTGVTRGENGQANTLEQFAAFTQPGLVMWSGVDDKYPLAMPTALGVMETPALALYRQFCKDQPCADLPADAEAAAQRQPIAVQWGLKLAPEQAQISDIRHCAPPRNFVLDWVAQFFQAVFWKLDDSAQARCPYSLTLSASDLEVSSPEDQALVAGLLRDRLVMVGASITSTGDLVQSPVHGLIPGVYLHAMALDNLIYKGMDYDREPANFPGFNLHWVDLLELGLLALILVLKALHARRLAGLPSWTRWHAQEVRFFTSPYWSWGLVMLMLLAVCGVLYLNHITLVNVLGIVLLSLALFSERIEAFFDRGH
;
A
#
# COMPACT_ATOMS: atom_id res chain seq x y z
N MET A 1 -7.03 -14.28 -52.98
CA MET A 1 -7.90 -13.66 -51.95
C MET A 1 -8.31 -14.75 -50.98
N SER A 2 -7.99 -14.63 -49.70
CA SER A 2 -8.28 -15.66 -48.70
C SER A 2 -9.79 -15.69 -48.42
N ASN A 3 -10.52 -16.68 -48.92
CA ASN A 3 -11.97 -16.87 -48.73
C ASN A 3 -12.32 -17.38 -47.32
N ASN A 4 -11.64 -16.89 -46.28
CA ASN A 4 -11.97 -17.25 -44.91
C ASN A 4 -13.01 -16.25 -44.36
N PRO A 5 -14.17 -16.71 -43.87
CA PRO A 5 -15.14 -15.83 -43.26
C PRO A 5 -14.53 -15.17 -42.01
N PRO A 6 -14.86 -13.91 -41.71
CA PRO A 6 -14.25 -13.15 -40.62
C PRO A 6 -14.38 -13.86 -39.26
N LEU A 7 -13.43 -13.61 -38.35
CA LEU A 7 -13.29 -14.30 -37.05
C LEU A 7 -14.45 -13.89 -36.14
N PHE A 8 -14.84 -12.62 -36.26
CA PHE A 8 -15.92 -12.01 -35.52
C PHE A 8 -16.89 -11.31 -36.48
N ASN A 9 -18.17 -11.29 -36.12
CA ASN A 9 -19.18 -10.53 -36.85
C ASN A 9 -19.07 -9.03 -36.50
N ARG A 10 -19.56 -8.14 -37.37
CA ARG A 10 -19.55 -6.67 -37.13
C ARG A 10 -20.11 -6.27 -35.76
N ARG A 11 -21.18 -6.93 -35.31
CA ARG A 11 -21.77 -6.71 -33.97
C ARG A 11 -20.80 -7.00 -32.82
N ARG A 12 -19.95 -8.04 -32.95
CA ARG A 12 -18.95 -8.40 -31.93
C ARG A 12 -17.79 -7.40 -31.89
N TYR A 13 -17.38 -6.87 -33.05
CA TYR A 13 -16.39 -5.78 -33.09
C TYR A 13 -16.93 -4.50 -32.45
N LEU A 14 -18.18 -4.12 -32.73
CA LEU A 14 -18.82 -2.98 -32.07
C LEU A 14 -18.90 -3.19 -30.56
N LEU A 15 -19.33 -4.37 -30.11
CA LEU A 15 -19.38 -4.69 -28.68
C LEU A 15 -17.98 -4.62 -28.04
N ALA A 16 -16.97 -5.20 -28.67
CA ALA A 16 -15.59 -5.15 -28.17
C ALA A 16 -15.08 -3.70 -28.08
N PHE A 17 -15.37 -2.87 -29.07
CA PHE A 17 -15.06 -1.44 -29.03
C PHE A 17 -15.74 -0.75 -27.84
N PHE A 18 -17.03 -1.01 -27.61
CA PHE A 18 -17.73 -0.45 -26.44
C PHE A 18 -17.17 -0.94 -25.11
N ILE A 19 -16.79 -2.22 -24.99
CA ILE A 19 -16.16 -2.76 -23.78
C ILE A 19 -14.81 -2.09 -23.52
N VAL A 20 -13.97 -1.98 -24.56
CA VAL A 20 -12.67 -1.28 -24.43
C VAL A 20 -12.89 0.19 -24.08
N LEU A 21 -13.86 0.86 -24.70
CA LEU A 21 -14.18 2.25 -24.38
C LEU A 21 -14.63 2.39 -22.91
N LEU A 22 -15.47 1.49 -22.42
CA LEU A 22 -15.89 1.47 -21.02
C LEU A 22 -14.74 1.19 -20.07
N ALA A 23 -13.79 0.31 -20.44
CA ALA A 23 -12.60 0.05 -19.64
C ALA A 23 -11.65 1.27 -19.60
N VAL A 24 -11.48 1.96 -20.74
CA VAL A 24 -10.60 3.14 -20.84
C VAL A 24 -11.18 4.37 -20.14
N LEU A 25 -12.49 4.59 -20.24
CA LEU A 25 -13.16 5.70 -19.58
C LEU A 25 -13.44 5.42 -18.09
N ASP A 26 -13.47 4.15 -17.71
CA ASP A 26 -13.80 3.60 -16.40
C ASP A 26 -14.88 4.38 -15.63
N PRO A 27 -16.05 4.68 -16.23
CA PRO A 27 -17.04 5.59 -15.62
C PRO A 27 -17.66 5.03 -14.33
N PHE A 28 -17.50 3.73 -14.10
CA PHE A 28 -18.02 3.01 -12.93
C PHE A 28 -16.91 2.51 -11.99
N GLY A 29 -15.63 2.78 -12.29
CA GLY A 29 -14.51 2.32 -11.48
C GLY A 29 -14.29 0.80 -11.50
N LEU A 30 -14.76 0.09 -12.52
CA LEU A 30 -14.69 -1.38 -12.59
C LEU A 30 -13.29 -1.89 -12.95
N ALA A 31 -12.60 -1.22 -13.87
CA ALA A 31 -11.25 -1.60 -14.28
C ALA A 31 -10.29 -1.36 -13.10
N SER A 32 -10.24 -0.12 -12.61
CA SER A 32 -9.44 0.26 -11.44
C SER A 32 -9.70 -0.57 -10.19
N SER A 33 -10.97 -0.90 -9.90
CA SER A 33 -11.30 -1.78 -8.76
C SER A 33 -10.79 -3.21 -8.95
N SER A 34 -10.84 -3.74 -10.18
CA SER A 34 -10.31 -5.08 -10.47
C SER A 34 -8.80 -5.12 -10.35
N ASP A 35 -8.10 -4.09 -10.83
CA ASP A 35 -6.64 -3.98 -10.75
C ASP A 35 -6.19 -3.89 -9.30
N LYS A 36 -6.87 -3.05 -8.50
CA LYS A 36 -6.68 -2.95 -7.06
C LYS A 36 -6.88 -4.29 -6.36
N ALA A 37 -7.95 -5.02 -6.67
CA ALA A 37 -8.22 -6.32 -6.08
C ALA A 37 -7.10 -7.33 -6.41
N SER A 38 -6.63 -7.34 -7.66
CA SER A 38 -5.51 -8.18 -8.09
C SER A 38 -4.21 -7.81 -7.38
N ALA A 39 -3.88 -6.52 -7.28
CA ALA A 39 -2.69 -6.02 -6.60
C ALA A 39 -2.70 -6.37 -5.09
N GLN A 40 -3.84 -6.18 -4.42
CA GLN A 40 -4.01 -6.54 -3.01
C GLN A 40 -3.88 -8.06 -2.77
N TRP A 41 -4.42 -8.88 -3.68
CA TRP A 41 -4.24 -10.33 -3.63
C TRP A 41 -2.76 -10.72 -3.78
N LEU A 42 -2.05 -10.16 -4.76
CA LEU A 42 -0.62 -10.42 -4.96
C LEU A 42 0.21 -9.98 -3.74
N ASN A 43 -0.06 -8.80 -3.19
CA ASN A 43 0.62 -8.27 -2.00
C ASN A 43 0.46 -9.24 -0.81
N ARG A 44 -0.77 -9.72 -0.56
CA ARG A 44 -1.01 -10.75 0.46
C ARG A 44 -0.19 -12.02 0.22
N MET A 45 -0.14 -12.51 -1.01
CA MET A 45 0.59 -13.73 -1.32
C MET A 45 2.10 -13.61 -1.11
N PHE A 46 2.67 -12.46 -1.47
CA PHE A 46 4.12 -12.22 -1.35
C PHE A 46 4.53 -11.61 0.00
N SER A 47 3.58 -11.19 0.84
CA SER A 47 3.83 -10.54 2.14
C SER A 47 4.71 -11.35 3.10
N SER A 48 4.64 -12.69 3.03
CA SER A 48 5.47 -13.58 3.85
C SER A 48 6.95 -13.59 3.43
N ASN A 49 7.24 -13.29 2.16
CA ASN A 49 8.58 -13.20 1.60
C ASN A 49 9.16 -11.78 1.67
N TYR A 50 8.36 -10.79 2.07
CA TYR A 50 8.84 -9.43 2.27
C TYR A 50 9.93 -9.38 3.37
N PRO A 51 11.07 -8.71 3.13
CA PRO A 51 12.22 -8.72 4.03
C PRO A 51 12.11 -7.70 5.16
N SER A 52 12.79 -7.96 6.28
CA SER A 52 12.79 -7.12 7.48
C SER A 52 13.84 -6.01 7.52
N THR A 53 14.46 -5.67 6.38
CA THR A 53 15.58 -4.70 6.33
C THR A 53 15.15 -3.31 6.81
N GLY A 54 14.03 -2.78 6.33
CA GLY A 54 13.50 -1.49 6.81
C GLY A 54 12.98 -1.57 8.25
N GLN A 55 12.31 -2.66 8.61
CA GLN A 55 11.69 -2.92 9.91
C GLN A 55 12.65 -2.76 11.08
N GLN A 56 13.92 -3.13 10.89
CA GLN A 56 14.96 -3.01 11.91
C GLN A 56 15.32 -1.56 12.25
N HIS A 57 15.02 -0.61 11.36
CA HIS A 57 15.33 0.80 11.52
C HIS A 57 14.12 1.65 11.95
N ILE A 58 12.93 1.07 11.97
CA ILE A 58 11.67 1.79 12.20
C ILE A 58 11.03 1.28 13.50
N ALA A 59 10.46 2.19 14.28
CA ALA A 59 9.58 1.84 15.39
C ALA A 59 8.34 2.73 15.37
N VAL A 60 7.19 2.15 15.71
CA VAL A 60 5.92 2.86 15.87
C VAL A 60 5.60 2.96 17.36
N VAL A 61 5.29 4.16 17.83
CA VAL A 61 4.76 4.40 19.17
C VAL A 61 3.28 4.76 19.03
N LEU A 62 2.40 3.93 19.57
CA LEU A 62 0.97 4.16 19.54
C LEU A 62 0.45 4.76 20.83
N ILE A 63 -0.33 5.84 20.69
CA ILE A 63 -1.20 6.34 21.75
C ILE A 63 -2.53 5.60 21.64
N ASP A 64 -2.84 4.77 22.61
CA ASP A 64 -4.06 3.96 22.64
C ASP A 64 -5.01 4.36 23.78
N ASP A 65 -6.22 3.82 23.75
CA ASP A 65 -7.22 4.03 24.81
C ASP A 65 -6.69 3.59 26.19
N ALA A 66 -5.86 2.55 26.25
CA ALA A 66 -5.26 2.07 27.49
C ALA A 66 -4.31 3.12 28.12
N TYR A 67 -3.49 3.79 27.33
CA TYR A 67 -2.64 4.90 27.77
C TYR A 67 -3.48 6.08 28.27
N LEU A 68 -4.53 6.47 27.52
CA LEU A 68 -5.40 7.58 27.93
C LEU A 68 -6.09 7.29 29.27
N MET A 69 -6.65 6.09 29.42
CA MET A 69 -7.31 5.65 30.65
C MET A 69 -6.33 5.57 31.83
N ARG A 70 -5.14 4.97 31.63
CA ARG A 70 -4.11 4.86 32.66
C ARG A 70 -3.68 6.22 33.20
N ASN A 71 -3.52 7.20 32.31
CA ASN A 71 -3.07 8.55 32.66
C ASN A 71 -4.22 9.53 32.96
N ASN A 72 -5.45 9.02 33.13
CA ASN A 72 -6.64 9.80 33.43
C ASN A 72 -6.78 11.04 32.52
N THR A 73 -6.58 10.82 31.22
CA THR A 73 -6.62 11.85 30.19
C THR A 73 -7.57 11.46 29.05
N SER A 74 -7.76 12.35 28.09
CA SER A 74 -8.76 12.22 27.03
C SER A 74 -8.15 12.39 25.65
N TRP A 75 -8.89 12.00 24.62
CA TRP A 75 -8.61 12.39 23.24
C TRP A 75 -9.42 13.63 22.83
N PRO A 76 -8.85 14.62 22.12
CA PRO A 76 -7.43 14.80 21.81
C PRO A 76 -6.57 14.98 23.07
N MET A 77 -5.35 14.44 23.05
CA MET A 77 -4.47 14.46 24.21
C MET A 77 -4.02 15.90 24.55
N PRO A 78 -4.12 16.37 25.80
CA PRO A 78 -3.60 17.68 26.22
C PRO A 78 -2.09 17.83 25.98
N TYR A 79 -1.64 19.04 25.63
CA TYR A 79 -0.22 19.30 25.35
C TYR A 79 0.71 19.04 26.53
N SER A 80 0.22 19.12 27.77
CA SER A 80 0.98 18.75 28.97
C SER A 80 1.31 17.25 29.01
N GLU A 81 0.35 16.39 28.67
CA GLU A 81 0.56 14.94 28.58
C GLU A 81 1.42 14.58 27.37
N GLN A 82 1.19 15.22 26.22
CA GLN A 82 2.07 15.06 25.05
C GLN A 82 3.51 15.46 25.38
N SER A 83 3.72 16.55 26.14
CA SER A 83 5.04 16.99 26.56
C SER A 83 5.78 15.93 27.39
N LYS A 84 5.08 15.19 28.25
CA LYS A 84 5.66 14.08 29.03
C LYS A 84 6.08 12.94 28.09
N LEU A 85 5.19 12.55 27.17
CA LEU A 85 5.45 11.51 26.17
C LEU A 85 6.70 11.84 25.34
N PHE A 86 6.74 13.02 24.72
CA PHE A 86 7.86 13.43 23.87
C PHE A 86 9.15 13.68 24.66
N LYS A 87 9.07 14.11 25.91
CA LYS A 87 10.25 14.22 26.79
C LYS A 87 10.84 12.83 27.13
N ARG A 88 10.00 11.82 27.36
CA ARG A 88 10.46 10.43 27.56
C ARG A 88 11.09 9.87 26.29
N LEU A 89 10.42 10.04 25.14
CA LEU A 89 10.95 9.60 23.85
C LEU A 89 12.30 10.26 23.55
N LEU A 90 12.47 11.55 23.85
CA LEU A 90 13.73 12.29 23.67
C LEU A 90 14.88 11.64 24.46
N ALA A 91 14.61 11.11 25.65
CA ALA A 91 15.61 10.48 26.50
C ALA A 91 16.19 9.19 25.89
N TYR A 92 15.40 8.50 25.06
CA TYR A 92 15.83 7.29 24.36
C TYR A 92 16.68 7.56 23.11
N LYS A 93 16.83 8.83 22.69
CA LYS A 93 17.67 9.28 21.58
C LYS A 93 17.33 8.57 20.25
N PRO A 94 16.09 8.70 19.75
CA PRO A 94 15.76 8.24 18.41
C PRO A 94 16.56 9.02 17.36
N LYS A 95 16.71 8.45 16.17
CA LYS A 95 17.40 9.08 15.04
C LYS A 95 16.59 10.25 14.47
N ALA A 96 15.29 10.05 14.33
CA ALA A 96 14.32 11.07 13.96
C ALA A 96 12.94 10.66 14.48
N VAL A 97 12.05 11.63 14.63
CA VAL A 97 10.67 11.39 15.07
C VAL A 97 9.70 12.02 14.08
N PHE A 98 8.72 11.25 13.62
CA PHE A 98 7.53 11.77 12.95
C PHE A 98 6.32 11.64 13.88
N VAL A 99 5.47 12.66 13.92
CA VAL A 99 4.27 12.70 14.74
C VAL A 99 3.07 12.86 13.83
N ASP A 100 2.27 11.80 13.76
CA ASP A 100 1.04 11.70 13.00
C ASP A 100 -0.15 12.28 13.78
N LEU A 101 -0.01 13.53 14.21
CA LEU A 101 -1.02 14.27 14.96
C LEU A 101 -1.16 15.67 14.36
N LEU A 102 -2.40 16.08 14.07
CA LEU A 102 -2.68 17.42 13.57
C LEU A 102 -2.82 18.41 14.73
N TYR A 103 -1.96 19.43 14.73
CA TYR A 103 -1.96 20.52 15.72
C TYR A 103 -2.78 21.72 15.22
N SER A 104 -4.04 21.45 14.88
CA SER A 104 -4.88 22.35 14.11
C SER A 104 -5.46 23.51 14.96
N HIS A 105 -5.80 23.23 16.21
CA HIS A 105 -6.35 24.22 17.13
C HIS A 105 -5.51 24.27 18.40
N ASP A 106 -5.25 25.48 18.89
CA ASP A 106 -4.66 25.61 20.21
C ASP A 106 -5.72 25.28 21.26
N HIS A 107 -5.62 24.08 21.83
CA HIS A 107 -6.49 23.62 22.91
C HIS A 107 -6.24 24.36 24.26
N SER A 108 -5.38 25.39 24.27
CA SER A 108 -4.97 26.13 25.46
C SER A 108 -5.90 27.26 25.92
N LEU A 109 -6.98 27.57 25.20
CA LEU A 109 -7.85 28.73 25.49
C LEU A 109 -8.29 28.76 26.97
N GLY A 110 -7.60 29.59 27.77
CA GLY A 110 -7.90 29.91 29.17
C GLY A 110 -7.02 29.28 30.26
N ASP A 111 -6.07 28.39 29.96
CA ASP A 111 -5.25 27.72 30.98
C ASP A 111 -3.74 27.67 30.62
N PRO A 112 -2.86 28.38 31.36
CA PRO A 112 -1.41 28.35 31.15
C PRO A 112 -0.79 26.94 31.24
N THR A 113 -1.42 26.02 31.99
CA THR A 113 -0.97 24.63 32.14
C THR A 113 -1.40 23.73 30.97
N ARG A 114 -2.33 24.21 30.14
CA ARG A 114 -2.71 23.63 28.83
C ARG A 114 -2.01 24.34 27.66
N GLY A 115 -1.13 25.29 27.97
CA GLY A 115 -0.34 26.06 27.02
C GLY A 115 0.51 25.17 26.13
N SER A 116 0.41 25.42 24.83
CA SER A 116 1.23 24.85 23.76
C SER A 116 2.74 25.12 23.95
N GLN A 117 3.11 26.09 24.81
CA GLN A 117 4.50 26.42 25.14
C GLN A 117 5.28 25.25 25.76
N LEU A 118 4.66 24.43 26.63
CA LEU A 118 5.36 23.30 27.27
C LEU A 118 5.85 22.30 26.21
N LEU A 119 5.01 22.04 25.21
CA LEU A 119 5.31 21.16 24.10
C LEU A 119 6.33 21.79 23.15
N ALA A 120 6.20 23.10 22.87
CA ALA A 120 7.17 23.83 22.07
C ALA A 120 8.58 23.76 22.68
N ASN A 121 8.71 23.93 24.01
CA ASN A 121 9.99 23.78 24.72
C ASN A 121 10.54 22.35 24.64
N VAL A 122 9.68 21.33 24.53
CA VAL A 122 10.14 19.95 24.27
C VAL A 122 10.67 19.84 22.84
N PHE A 123 9.96 20.36 21.85
CA PHE A 123 10.36 20.32 20.43
C PHE A 123 11.65 21.12 20.16
N GLU A 124 11.81 22.27 20.79
CA GLU A 124 13.08 23.03 20.77
C GLU A 124 14.25 22.17 21.28
N ARG A 125 14.05 21.35 22.32
CA ARG A 125 15.09 20.42 22.81
C ARG A 125 15.41 19.31 21.82
N TYR A 126 14.47 18.85 21.00
CA TYR A 126 14.78 17.92 19.90
C TYR A 126 15.74 18.56 18.90
N GLN A 127 15.43 19.79 18.46
CA GLN A 127 16.28 20.56 17.55
C GLN A 127 17.69 20.77 18.13
N HIS A 128 17.80 21.20 19.40
CA HIS A 128 19.09 21.38 20.07
C HIS A 128 19.91 20.09 20.23
N ARG A 129 19.24 18.93 20.33
CA ARG A 129 19.88 17.62 20.38
C ARG A 129 20.22 17.07 19.00
N GLY A 130 19.87 17.79 17.93
CA GLY A 130 20.09 17.37 16.55
C GLY A 130 19.19 16.21 16.13
N ILE A 131 18.07 15.99 16.81
CA ILE A 131 17.09 14.95 16.46
C ILE A 131 15.97 15.61 15.64
N PRO A 132 15.86 15.32 14.33
CA PRO A 132 14.81 15.88 13.49
C PRO A 132 13.43 15.45 13.99
N LEU A 133 12.51 16.43 14.05
CA LEU A 133 11.12 16.22 14.43
C LEU A 133 10.22 16.68 13.28
N LEU A 134 9.36 15.79 12.80
CA LEU A 134 8.41 16.03 11.74
C LEU A 134 6.99 15.99 12.29
N LEU A 135 6.14 16.92 11.87
CA LEU A 135 4.73 16.97 12.27
C LEU A 135 3.82 16.81 11.06
N ALA A 136 2.72 16.08 11.24
CA ALA A 136 1.68 15.94 10.24
C ALA A 136 1.14 17.30 9.79
N ASN A 137 0.99 17.46 8.48
CA ASN A 137 0.52 18.66 7.83
C ASN A 137 -0.40 18.29 6.65
N THR A 138 -1.49 19.02 6.47
CA THR A 138 -2.48 18.73 5.43
C THR A 138 -2.21 19.48 4.12
N GLY A 139 -1.26 20.41 4.09
CA GLY A 139 -0.89 21.18 2.89
C GLY A 139 -1.92 22.24 2.46
N VAL A 140 -2.99 22.47 3.23
CA VAL A 140 -3.99 23.49 2.93
C VAL A 140 -3.67 24.81 3.64
N THR A 141 -4.25 25.93 3.23
CA THR A 141 -4.13 27.19 3.99
C THR A 141 -4.97 27.14 5.27
N ARG A 142 -4.47 27.75 6.36
CA ARG A 142 -5.17 27.77 7.64
C ARG A 142 -6.46 28.58 7.53
N GLY A 143 -7.58 28.03 8.02
CA GLY A 143 -8.86 28.73 8.10
C GLY A 143 -9.83 28.46 6.94
N GLU A 144 -9.38 27.80 5.87
CA GLU A 144 -10.30 27.22 4.89
C GLU A 144 -10.85 25.88 5.42
N ASN A 145 -12.18 25.71 5.39
CA ASN A 145 -12.90 24.49 5.76
C ASN A 145 -12.62 23.94 7.17
N GLY A 146 -12.21 24.77 8.13
CA GLY A 146 -11.93 24.35 9.51
C GLY A 146 -10.68 23.46 9.65
N GLN A 147 -9.89 23.31 8.60
CA GLN A 147 -8.64 22.57 8.63
C GLN A 147 -7.55 23.44 9.25
N ALA A 148 -6.68 22.82 10.03
CA ALA A 148 -5.52 23.53 10.50
C ALA A 148 -4.25 22.72 10.55
N ASN A 149 -3.21 23.41 10.12
CA ASN A 149 -1.84 22.97 10.10
C ASN A 149 -1.19 23.17 11.46
N THR A 150 0.03 22.66 11.57
CA THR A 150 0.97 22.93 12.65
C THR A 150 0.93 24.39 13.13
N LEU A 151 0.76 24.60 14.43
CA LEU A 151 0.86 25.94 15.04
C LEU A 151 2.24 26.56 14.75
N GLU A 152 2.30 27.87 14.50
CA GLU A 152 3.54 28.60 14.14
C GLU A 152 4.68 28.36 15.14
N GLN A 153 4.36 28.34 16.43
CA GLN A 153 5.30 28.05 17.51
C GLN A 153 5.90 26.64 17.48
N PHE A 154 5.26 25.67 16.83
CA PHE A 154 5.83 24.35 16.60
C PHE A 154 6.62 24.32 15.30
N ALA A 155 6.13 25.00 14.25
CA ALA A 155 6.78 25.06 12.95
C ALA A 155 8.22 25.61 13.02
N ALA A 156 8.55 26.47 13.99
CA ALA A 156 9.92 26.96 14.22
C ALA A 156 10.94 25.84 14.55
N PHE A 157 10.48 24.71 15.09
CA PHE A 157 11.33 23.63 15.60
C PHE A 157 11.11 22.30 14.87
N THR A 158 10.19 22.25 13.91
CA THR A 158 9.75 21.02 13.25
C THR A 158 9.68 21.16 11.74
N GLN A 159 9.77 20.04 11.03
CA GLN A 159 9.54 19.98 9.59
C GLN A 159 8.13 19.48 9.29
N PRO A 160 7.44 20.02 8.27
CA PRO A 160 6.13 19.52 7.89
C PRO A 160 6.26 18.18 7.14
N GLY A 161 5.38 17.24 7.44
CA GLY A 161 5.19 16.01 6.65
C GLY A 161 3.77 15.96 6.11
N LEU A 162 3.62 15.88 4.79
CA LEU A 162 2.31 15.83 4.15
C LEU A 162 1.59 14.50 4.47
N VAL A 163 0.43 14.57 5.11
CA VAL A 163 -0.39 13.39 5.48
C VAL A 163 -1.71 13.29 4.72
N MET A 164 -2.06 14.31 3.94
CA MET A 164 -3.31 14.37 3.19
C MET A 164 -3.03 14.74 1.74
N TRP A 165 -3.61 13.97 0.81
CA TRP A 165 -3.47 14.18 -0.62
C TRP A 165 -4.66 13.56 -1.36
N SER A 166 -4.78 13.88 -2.64
CA SER A 166 -5.77 13.30 -3.56
C SER A 166 -5.14 13.11 -4.95
N GLY A 167 -5.79 12.32 -5.82
CA GLY A 167 -5.36 12.14 -7.20
C GLY A 167 -4.24 11.11 -7.42
N VAL A 168 -3.94 10.28 -6.42
CA VAL A 168 -2.96 9.17 -6.50
C VAL A 168 -3.52 7.85 -5.94
N ASP A 169 -4.85 7.70 -5.95
CA ASP A 169 -5.59 6.53 -5.51
C ASP A 169 -5.15 5.99 -4.13
N ASP A 170 -4.84 4.70 -4.02
CA ASP A 170 -4.37 4.04 -2.80
C ASP A 170 -2.84 3.99 -2.68
N LYS A 171 -2.14 4.80 -3.48
CA LYS A 171 -0.68 4.88 -3.49
C LYS A 171 -0.15 5.92 -2.53
N TYR A 172 1.15 5.82 -2.29
CA TYR A 172 1.85 6.70 -1.37
C TYR A 172 2.81 7.62 -2.13
N PRO A 173 2.49 8.91 -2.33
CA PRO A 173 3.37 9.83 -3.05
C PRO A 173 4.63 10.15 -2.26
N LEU A 174 5.72 10.51 -2.95
CA LEU A 174 6.93 11.00 -2.31
C LEU A 174 6.81 12.46 -1.87
N ALA A 175 6.18 13.27 -2.71
CA ALA A 175 5.81 14.66 -2.45
C ALA A 175 4.62 15.03 -3.33
N MET A 176 3.87 16.05 -2.96
CA MET A 176 2.75 16.57 -3.76
C MET A 176 2.73 18.10 -3.77
N PRO A 177 2.27 18.73 -4.86
CA PRO A 177 1.92 20.15 -4.86
C PRO A 177 0.77 20.42 -3.89
N THR A 178 0.93 21.42 -3.03
CA THR A 178 -0.10 21.85 -2.06
C THR A 178 -0.33 23.36 -2.14
N ALA A 179 -1.33 23.88 -1.42
CA ALA A 179 -1.58 25.32 -1.34
C ALA A 179 -0.43 26.09 -0.65
N LEU A 180 0.40 25.38 0.13
CA LEU A 180 1.56 25.92 0.83
C LEU A 180 2.89 25.71 0.08
N GLY A 181 2.83 25.22 -1.16
CA GLY A 181 4.01 24.78 -1.93
C GLY A 181 4.11 23.27 -2.02
N VAL A 182 5.14 22.76 -2.71
CA VAL A 182 5.37 21.32 -2.82
C VAL A 182 5.86 20.78 -1.49
N MET A 183 5.25 19.71 -0.99
CA MET A 183 5.55 19.15 0.33
C MET A 183 5.83 17.65 0.24
N GLU A 184 6.90 17.23 0.92
CA GLU A 184 7.27 15.82 1.05
C GLU A 184 6.37 15.09 2.05
N THR A 185 6.14 13.81 1.79
CA THR A 185 5.46 12.93 2.73
C THR A 185 6.42 12.46 3.83
N PRO A 186 5.90 12.05 5.01
CA PRO A 186 6.73 11.60 6.13
C PRO A 186 7.74 10.51 5.78
N ALA A 187 7.37 9.58 4.90
CA ALA A 187 8.27 8.48 4.53
C ALA A 187 9.50 8.99 3.76
N LEU A 188 9.34 9.87 2.76
CA LEU A 188 10.49 10.43 2.05
C LEU A 188 11.36 11.27 3.00
N ALA A 189 10.73 12.13 3.80
CA ALA A 189 11.46 13.03 4.69
C ALA A 189 12.28 12.26 5.75
N LEU A 190 11.75 11.16 6.31
CA LEU A 190 12.50 10.26 7.19
C LEU A 190 13.54 9.41 6.43
N TYR A 191 13.26 9.02 5.19
CA TYR A 191 14.23 8.32 4.35
C TYR A 191 15.45 9.22 4.06
N ARG A 192 15.26 10.52 3.86
CA ARG A 192 16.39 11.48 3.78
C ARG A 192 17.24 11.48 5.06
N GLN A 193 16.62 11.38 6.24
CA GLN A 193 17.37 11.26 7.51
C GLN A 193 18.11 9.92 7.61
N PHE A 194 17.50 8.83 7.14
CA PHE A 194 18.15 7.53 7.03
C PHE A 194 19.44 7.62 6.19
N CYS A 195 19.33 8.24 5.01
CA CYS A 195 20.39 8.39 4.01
C CYS A 195 21.53 9.35 4.39
N LYS A 196 21.46 10.02 5.54
CA LYS A 196 22.60 10.83 6.02
C LYS A 196 23.77 9.97 6.48
N ASP A 197 23.48 8.79 7.03
CA ASP A 197 24.51 7.88 7.57
C ASP A 197 24.90 6.78 6.59
N GLN A 198 24.13 6.59 5.52
CA GLN A 198 24.34 5.55 4.51
C GLN A 198 24.07 6.12 3.11
N PRO A 199 24.93 5.83 2.11
CA PRO A 199 24.73 6.35 0.77
C PRO A 199 23.47 5.75 0.15
N CYS A 200 22.49 6.61 -0.18
CA CYS A 200 21.33 6.25 -0.97
C CYS A 200 21.50 6.76 -2.41
N ALA A 201 21.29 5.89 -3.39
CA ALA A 201 21.39 6.25 -4.80
C ALA A 201 20.15 7.03 -5.27
N ASP A 202 20.37 7.96 -6.20
CA ASP A 202 19.34 8.65 -6.99
C ASP A 202 18.25 9.39 -6.19
N LEU A 203 18.57 9.78 -4.96
CA LEU A 203 17.67 10.55 -4.10
C LEU A 203 17.32 11.89 -4.77
N PRO A 204 16.03 12.26 -4.90
CA PRO A 204 15.63 13.55 -5.44
C PRO A 204 16.26 14.70 -4.66
N ALA A 205 16.72 15.75 -5.33
CA ALA A 205 17.41 16.87 -4.67
C ALA A 205 16.49 17.65 -3.71
N ASP A 206 15.22 17.80 -4.09
CA ASP A 206 14.22 18.62 -3.41
C ASP A 206 12.81 18.00 -3.54
N ALA A 207 11.82 18.69 -2.95
CA ALA A 207 10.43 18.27 -2.95
C ALA A 207 9.82 18.33 -4.36
N GLU A 208 10.24 19.28 -5.17
CA GLU A 208 9.82 19.45 -6.57
C GLU A 208 10.23 18.26 -7.44
N ALA A 209 11.50 17.84 -7.35
CA ALA A 209 12.00 16.65 -8.02
C ALA A 209 11.33 15.38 -7.50
N ALA A 210 11.01 15.32 -6.19
CA ALA A 210 10.28 14.21 -5.61
C ALA A 210 8.82 14.14 -6.12
N ALA A 211 8.16 15.27 -6.31
CA ALA A 211 6.77 15.34 -6.79
C ALA A 211 6.60 14.90 -8.25
N GLN A 212 7.70 14.87 -9.02
CA GLN A 212 7.70 14.34 -10.39
C GLN A 212 7.86 12.82 -10.44
N ARG A 213 8.18 12.17 -9.32
CA ARG A 213 8.32 10.71 -9.25
C ARG A 213 6.97 10.04 -9.09
N GLN A 214 6.87 8.80 -9.59
CA GLN A 214 5.66 7.99 -9.44
C GLN A 214 5.43 7.64 -7.97
N PRO A 215 4.18 7.62 -7.47
CA PRO A 215 3.86 7.16 -6.13
C PRO A 215 4.31 5.71 -5.86
N ILE A 216 4.60 5.41 -4.60
CA ILE A 216 4.94 4.07 -4.14
C ILE A 216 3.68 3.20 -4.13
N ALA A 217 3.75 2.05 -4.79
CA ALA A 217 2.83 0.94 -4.59
C ALA A 217 3.29 0.14 -3.35
N VAL A 218 2.79 0.53 -2.18
CA VAL A 218 3.24 0.01 -0.87
C VAL A 218 3.11 -1.51 -0.79
N GLN A 219 4.24 -2.19 -0.60
CA GLN A 219 4.31 -3.61 -0.32
C GLN A 219 4.25 -3.85 1.19
N TRP A 220 3.35 -4.73 1.64
CA TRP A 220 3.10 -4.98 3.05
C TRP A 220 3.80 -6.26 3.51
N GLY A 221 4.62 -6.15 4.55
CA GLY A 221 5.23 -7.32 5.19
C GLY A 221 4.29 -8.02 6.17
N LEU A 222 4.45 -9.34 6.34
CA LEU A 222 3.67 -10.14 7.29
C LEU A 222 4.43 -10.51 8.57
N LYS A 223 5.77 -10.61 8.50
CA LYS A 223 6.59 -11.10 9.61
C LYS A 223 6.75 -10.03 10.69
N LEU A 224 6.34 -10.37 11.93
CA LEU A 224 6.55 -9.50 13.08
C LEU A 224 8.04 -9.20 13.30
N ALA A 225 8.33 -8.00 13.82
CA ALA A 225 9.66 -7.66 14.28
C ALA A 225 10.14 -8.69 15.33
N PRO A 226 11.34 -9.27 15.20
CA PRO A 226 11.85 -10.25 16.16
C PRO A 226 11.83 -9.75 17.61
N GLU A 227 12.01 -8.44 17.80
CA GLU A 227 12.01 -7.79 19.11
C GLU A 227 10.60 -7.56 19.68
N GLN A 228 9.53 -7.71 18.87
CA GLN A 228 8.15 -7.46 19.32
C GLN A 228 7.76 -8.33 20.52
N ALA A 229 8.21 -9.59 20.52
CA ALA A 229 7.94 -10.55 21.61
C ALA A 229 8.60 -10.16 22.94
N GLN A 230 9.57 -9.23 22.92
CA GLN A 230 10.25 -8.74 24.13
C GLN A 230 9.44 -7.66 24.85
N ILE A 231 8.52 -6.98 24.15
CA ILE A 231 7.78 -5.83 24.69
C ILE A 231 6.28 -6.09 24.80
N SER A 232 5.68 -6.95 23.98
CA SER A 232 4.25 -7.23 24.02
C SER A 232 3.91 -8.71 23.86
N ASP A 233 2.73 -9.10 24.37
CA ASP A 233 2.22 -10.46 24.24
C ASP A 233 1.70 -10.74 22.82
N ILE A 234 2.49 -11.48 22.05
CA ILE A 234 2.18 -11.84 20.67
C ILE A 234 1.28 -13.07 20.52
N ARG A 235 0.81 -13.69 21.61
CA ARG A 235 -0.01 -14.93 21.54
C ARG A 235 -1.37 -14.72 20.85
N HIS A 236 -1.86 -13.48 20.82
CA HIS A 236 -3.10 -13.10 20.15
C HIS A 236 -2.91 -12.87 18.64
N CYS A 237 -1.66 -12.80 18.16
CA CYS A 237 -1.35 -12.66 16.75
C CYS A 237 -1.62 -13.99 16.03
N ALA A 238 -2.48 -13.98 15.01
CA ALA A 238 -2.76 -15.18 14.23
C ALA A 238 -1.48 -15.71 13.55
N PRO A 239 -1.08 -16.98 13.77
CA PRO A 239 0.09 -17.54 13.11
C PRO A 239 -0.15 -17.68 11.60
N PRO A 240 0.90 -17.60 10.75
CA PRO A 240 0.76 -17.92 9.34
C PRO A 240 0.29 -19.38 9.21
N ARG A 241 -0.84 -19.60 8.52
CA ARG A 241 -1.39 -20.94 8.26
C ARG A 241 -0.67 -21.57 7.06
N ASN A 242 -0.98 -22.84 6.78
CA ASN A 242 -0.34 -23.62 5.71
C ASN A 242 -0.47 -22.94 4.34
N PHE A 243 0.69 -22.60 3.75
CA PHE A 243 0.84 -21.80 2.53
C PHE A 243 -0.12 -22.17 1.38
N VAL A 244 -0.27 -23.46 1.05
CA VAL A 244 -1.08 -23.90 -0.11
C VAL A 244 -2.59 -23.76 0.12
N LEU A 245 -3.08 -24.14 1.30
CA LEU A 245 -4.51 -24.03 1.62
C LEU A 245 -4.94 -22.57 1.79
N ASP A 246 -4.06 -21.75 2.37
CA ASP A 246 -4.27 -20.30 2.47
C ASP A 246 -4.28 -19.64 1.10
N TRP A 247 -3.45 -20.09 0.15
CA TRP A 247 -3.46 -19.58 -1.23
C TRP A 247 -4.80 -19.80 -1.93
N VAL A 248 -5.33 -21.02 -1.86
CA VAL A 248 -6.63 -21.36 -2.46
C VAL A 248 -7.75 -20.59 -1.76
N ALA A 249 -7.76 -20.56 -0.43
CA ALA A 249 -8.75 -19.80 0.34
C ALA A 249 -8.71 -18.30 0.01
N GLN A 250 -7.52 -17.70 -0.07
CA GLN A 250 -7.35 -16.28 -0.40
C GLN A 250 -7.75 -15.95 -1.83
N PHE A 251 -7.50 -16.85 -2.79
CA PHE A 251 -8.00 -16.73 -4.15
C PHE A 251 -9.54 -16.70 -4.14
N PHE A 252 -10.19 -17.67 -3.51
CA PHE A 252 -11.66 -17.69 -3.41
C PHE A 252 -12.23 -16.48 -2.66
N GLN A 253 -11.56 -15.98 -1.62
CA GLN A 253 -11.96 -14.73 -0.95
C GLN A 253 -11.83 -13.50 -1.87
N ALA A 254 -10.76 -13.42 -2.66
CA ALA A 254 -10.55 -12.31 -3.61
C ALA A 254 -11.61 -12.32 -4.74
N VAL A 255 -12.01 -13.51 -5.20
CA VAL A 255 -13.03 -13.68 -6.26
C VAL A 255 -14.45 -13.53 -5.71
N PHE A 256 -14.69 -14.04 -4.50
CA PHE A 256 -15.98 -14.04 -3.84
C PHE A 256 -15.87 -13.26 -2.53
N TRP A 257 -15.80 -11.94 -2.66
CA TRP A 257 -15.76 -10.94 -1.58
C TRP A 257 -16.83 -11.10 -0.48
N LYS A 258 -17.86 -11.91 -0.70
CA LYS A 258 -18.97 -12.19 0.24
C LYS A 258 -18.75 -13.45 1.11
N LEU A 259 -17.69 -14.23 0.89
CA LEU A 259 -17.53 -15.54 1.54
C LEU A 259 -16.78 -15.55 2.86
N ASP A 260 -16.10 -14.46 3.27
CA ASP A 260 -15.69 -14.31 4.68
C ASP A 260 -15.20 -12.89 4.99
N ASP A 261 -15.62 -12.35 6.13
CA ASP A 261 -15.24 -11.03 6.68
C ASP A 261 -14.07 -11.16 7.67
N SER A 262 -13.30 -12.25 7.55
CA SER A 262 -12.19 -12.57 8.45
C SER A 262 -10.89 -11.98 7.93
N ALA A 263 -10.82 -10.64 7.87
CA ALA A 263 -9.55 -9.96 8.12
C ALA A 263 -9.18 -10.28 9.58
N GLN A 264 -8.63 -11.49 9.81
CA GLN A 264 -8.04 -11.86 11.08
C GLN A 264 -7.08 -10.73 11.41
N ALA A 265 -7.35 -10.00 12.50
CA ALA A 265 -6.53 -8.90 12.95
C ALA A 265 -5.12 -9.44 13.20
N ARG A 266 -4.28 -9.31 12.17
CA ARG A 266 -2.88 -9.72 12.22
C ARG A 266 -2.12 -8.56 12.83
N CYS A 267 -1.20 -8.91 13.72
CA CYS A 267 -0.40 -7.91 14.39
C CYS A 267 0.42 -7.11 13.35
N PRO A 268 0.53 -5.79 13.51
CA PRO A 268 1.26 -4.96 12.58
C PRO A 268 2.70 -5.43 12.38
N TYR A 269 3.19 -5.25 11.16
CA TYR A 269 4.54 -5.64 10.79
C TYR A 269 5.62 -4.88 11.57
N SER A 270 5.50 -3.55 11.67
CA SER A 270 6.53 -2.71 12.31
C SER A 270 6.62 -2.96 13.81
N LEU A 271 7.84 -2.84 14.37
CA LEU A 271 8.04 -2.86 15.82
C LEU A 271 7.15 -1.79 16.46
N THR A 272 6.27 -2.20 17.36
CA THR A 272 5.24 -1.36 17.97
C THR A 272 5.39 -1.33 19.47
N LEU A 273 5.47 -0.13 20.02
CA LEU A 273 5.41 0.16 21.44
C LEU A 273 4.14 0.96 21.72
N SER A 274 3.45 0.66 22.81
CA SER A 274 2.42 1.56 23.33
C SER A 274 3.10 2.78 24.00
N ALA A 275 2.41 3.91 24.06
CA ALA A 275 2.87 5.06 24.81
C ALA A 275 3.10 4.74 26.30
N SER A 276 2.39 3.73 26.83
CA SER A 276 2.55 3.21 28.20
C SER A 276 3.90 2.51 28.41
N ASP A 277 4.47 1.89 27.37
CA ASP A 277 5.76 1.20 27.44
C ASP A 277 6.92 2.19 27.62
N LEU A 278 6.71 3.48 27.32
CA LEU A 278 7.69 4.53 27.57
C LEU A 278 7.73 5.00 29.03
N GLU A 279 6.78 4.57 29.86
CA GLU A 279 6.63 4.97 31.27
C GLU A 279 7.32 4.02 32.25
N VAL A 280 8.12 3.08 31.74
CA VAL A 280 8.83 2.08 32.54
C VAL A 280 9.77 2.74 33.56
N SER A 281 9.72 2.23 34.79
CA SER A 281 10.50 2.74 35.93
C SER A 281 11.66 1.82 36.33
N SER A 282 11.61 0.54 35.96
CA SER A 282 12.69 -0.40 36.28
C SER A 282 13.91 -0.13 35.39
N PRO A 283 15.15 -0.23 35.90
CA PRO A 283 16.35 -0.03 35.08
C PRO A 283 16.48 -1.02 33.93
N GLU A 284 16.01 -2.26 34.11
CA GLU A 284 16.05 -3.32 33.10
C GLU A 284 15.11 -3.01 31.93
N ASP A 285 13.86 -2.64 32.22
CA ASP A 285 12.88 -2.28 31.20
C ASP A 285 13.29 -0.99 30.48
N GLN A 286 13.87 -0.01 31.20
CA GLN A 286 14.42 1.20 30.60
C GLN A 286 15.57 0.89 29.64
N ALA A 287 16.46 -0.05 29.99
CA ALA A 287 17.53 -0.48 29.11
C ALA A 287 17.00 -1.20 27.87
N LEU A 288 15.95 -2.03 28.03
CA LEU A 288 15.26 -2.68 26.92
C LEU A 288 14.66 -1.65 25.96
N VAL A 289 13.80 -0.75 26.45
CA VAL A 289 13.16 0.30 25.63
C VAL A 289 14.20 1.20 24.98
N ALA A 290 15.30 1.52 25.68
CA ALA A 290 16.42 2.25 25.09
C ALA A 290 17.08 1.48 23.93
N GLY A 291 17.23 0.16 24.03
CA GLY A 291 17.72 -0.68 22.93
C GLY A 291 16.75 -0.75 21.74
N LEU A 292 15.44 -0.67 22.01
CA LEU A 292 14.40 -0.70 20.99
C LEU A 292 14.23 0.63 20.23
N LEU A 293 14.54 1.77 20.84
CA LEU A 293 14.25 3.10 20.25
C LEU A 293 15.47 3.91 19.85
N ARG A 294 16.64 3.65 20.46
CA ARG A 294 17.86 4.40 20.17
C ARG A 294 18.23 4.24 18.70
N ASP A 295 18.55 5.36 18.06
CA ASP A 295 18.97 5.42 16.65
C ASP A 295 17.94 4.85 15.64
N ARG A 296 16.68 4.63 16.08
CA ARG A 296 15.58 4.28 15.18
C ARG A 296 14.83 5.51 14.68
N LEU A 297 14.24 5.38 13.50
CA LEU A 297 13.26 6.33 12.96
C LEU A 297 11.92 6.01 13.63
N VAL A 298 11.48 6.88 14.54
CA VAL A 298 10.28 6.64 15.34
C VAL A 298 9.09 7.38 14.75
N MET A 299 7.96 6.69 14.59
CA MET A 299 6.70 7.29 14.18
C MET A 299 5.70 7.20 15.32
N VAL A 300 5.14 8.33 15.73
CA VAL A 300 4.13 8.41 16.79
C VAL A 300 2.77 8.59 16.15
N GLY A 301 1.85 7.67 16.42
CA GLY A 301 0.47 7.74 15.92
C GLY A 301 -0.54 7.43 17.01
N ALA A 302 -1.82 7.42 16.64
CA ALA A 302 -2.92 7.17 17.57
C ALA A 302 -3.80 6.00 17.13
N SER A 303 -4.23 5.20 18.10
CA SER A 303 -5.13 4.08 17.92
C SER A 303 -6.28 4.21 18.94
N ILE A 304 -7.18 5.16 18.68
CA ILE A 304 -8.32 5.47 19.55
C ILE A 304 -9.61 4.94 18.92
N THR A 305 -10.41 4.20 19.69
CA THR A 305 -11.61 3.44 19.26
C THR A 305 -12.70 4.27 18.52
N SER A 306 -12.57 5.60 18.44
CA SER A 306 -13.54 6.50 17.81
C SER A 306 -12.94 7.54 16.84
N THR A 307 -11.63 7.54 16.58
CA THR A 307 -10.99 8.61 15.77
C THR A 307 -11.04 8.41 14.26
N GLY A 308 -11.31 7.18 13.80
CA GLY A 308 -11.50 6.88 12.38
C GLY A 308 -10.23 6.99 11.51
N ASP A 309 -9.06 7.26 12.09
CA ASP A 309 -7.77 7.32 11.38
C ASP A 309 -7.22 5.90 11.10
N LEU A 310 -7.94 5.17 10.26
CA LEU A 310 -7.64 3.80 9.89
C LEU A 310 -7.35 3.72 8.38
N VAL A 311 -6.32 2.96 8.05
CA VAL A 311 -5.97 2.61 6.67
C VAL A 311 -6.21 1.12 6.45
N GLN A 312 -6.69 0.78 5.25
CA GLN A 312 -6.89 -0.61 4.86
C GLN A 312 -5.56 -1.22 4.39
N SER A 313 -4.99 -2.10 5.20
CA SER A 313 -3.90 -2.97 4.78
C SER A 313 -4.47 -4.25 4.12
N PRO A 314 -3.94 -4.68 2.96
CA PRO A 314 -4.32 -5.96 2.39
C PRO A 314 -3.88 -7.13 3.28
N VAL A 315 -2.84 -6.95 4.09
CA VAL A 315 -2.26 -8.02 4.93
C VAL A 315 -2.83 -8.02 6.34
N HIS A 316 -2.99 -6.83 6.94
CA HIS A 316 -3.30 -6.67 8.36
C HIS A 316 -4.74 -6.24 8.65
N GLY A 317 -5.55 -5.96 7.62
CA GLY A 317 -6.89 -5.39 7.79
C GLY A 317 -6.84 -3.88 8.07
N LEU A 318 -7.81 -3.37 8.81
CA LEU A 318 -7.82 -1.97 9.24
C LEU A 318 -6.80 -1.74 10.36
N ILE A 319 -5.85 -0.84 10.14
CA ILE A 319 -4.81 -0.48 11.11
C ILE A 319 -4.65 1.04 11.18
N PRO A 320 -4.10 1.62 12.27
CA PRO A 320 -3.83 3.05 12.38
C PRO A 320 -3.05 3.65 11.20
N GLY A 321 -3.41 4.87 10.78
CA GLY A 321 -2.83 5.58 9.63
C GLY A 321 -1.30 5.63 9.61
N VAL A 322 -0.67 5.83 10.77
CA VAL A 322 0.79 5.84 10.95
C VAL A 322 1.52 4.63 10.37
N TYR A 323 0.88 3.45 10.31
CA TYR A 323 1.50 2.25 9.72
C TYR A 323 1.65 2.35 8.21
N LEU A 324 0.82 3.12 7.51
CA LEU A 324 1.02 3.39 6.09
C LEU A 324 2.34 4.16 5.87
N HIS A 325 2.58 5.17 6.69
CA HIS A 325 3.84 5.93 6.68
C HIS A 325 5.04 5.03 7.01
N ALA A 326 4.90 4.16 8.02
CA ALA A 326 5.95 3.22 8.43
C ALA A 326 6.30 2.24 7.31
N MET A 327 5.29 1.67 6.64
CA MET A 327 5.52 0.75 5.54
C MET A 327 6.09 1.44 4.30
N ALA A 328 5.61 2.63 3.96
CA ALA A 328 6.19 3.40 2.86
C ALA A 328 7.67 3.71 3.11
N LEU A 329 8.05 4.06 4.34
CA LEU A 329 9.44 4.25 4.72
C LEU A 329 10.25 2.94 4.63
N ASP A 330 9.68 1.82 5.09
CA ASP A 330 10.33 0.51 4.97
C ASP A 330 10.60 0.16 3.49
N ASN A 331 9.63 0.40 2.60
CA ASN A 331 9.76 0.18 1.16
C ASN A 331 10.93 0.99 0.58
N LEU A 332 11.10 2.25 1.01
CA LEU A 332 12.22 3.11 0.62
C LEU A 332 13.56 2.64 1.22
N ILE A 333 13.59 2.16 2.47
CA ILE A 333 14.83 1.63 3.06
C ILE A 333 15.26 0.33 2.37
N TYR A 334 14.30 -0.53 2.02
CA TYR A 334 14.58 -1.81 1.39
C TYR A 334 14.98 -1.67 -0.10
N LYS A 335 14.20 -0.93 -0.90
CA LYS A 335 14.41 -0.81 -2.36
C LYS A 335 15.01 0.51 -2.82
N GLY A 336 15.18 1.48 -1.93
CA GLY A 336 15.61 2.82 -2.32
C GLY A 336 14.65 3.47 -3.31
N MET A 337 15.21 4.13 -4.32
CA MET A 337 14.44 4.77 -5.40
C MET A 337 13.94 3.78 -6.47
N ASP A 338 14.25 2.49 -6.32
CA ASP A 338 13.72 1.37 -7.10
C ASP A 338 12.50 0.71 -6.42
N TYR A 339 11.79 1.47 -5.58
CA TYR A 339 10.52 1.04 -5.00
C TYR A 339 9.50 0.64 -6.08
N ASP A 340 8.60 -0.27 -5.72
CA ASP A 340 7.53 -0.70 -6.62
C ASP A 340 6.56 0.45 -6.89
N ARG A 341 6.25 0.68 -8.16
CA ARG A 341 5.47 1.84 -8.62
C ARG A 341 4.53 1.46 -9.74
N GLU A 342 3.46 2.24 -9.89
CA GLU A 342 2.65 2.20 -11.09
C GLU A 342 3.28 3.06 -12.19
N PRO A 343 3.10 2.69 -13.47
CA PRO A 343 3.52 3.55 -14.57
C PRO A 343 2.70 4.83 -14.64
N ALA A 344 3.29 5.87 -15.20
CA ALA A 344 2.57 7.11 -15.44
C ALA A 344 1.39 6.91 -16.42
N ASN A 345 0.26 7.52 -16.09
CA ASN A 345 -0.90 7.60 -16.97
C ASN A 345 -0.61 8.42 -18.23
N PHE A 346 -1.29 8.07 -19.32
CA PHE A 346 -1.28 8.84 -20.56
C PHE A 346 -1.96 10.20 -20.34
N PRO A 347 -1.47 11.28 -20.97
CA PRO A 347 -2.08 12.61 -20.83
C PRO A 347 -3.57 12.61 -21.19
N GLY A 348 -4.43 12.98 -20.23
CA GLY A 348 -5.88 13.08 -20.43
C GLY A 348 -6.68 11.78 -20.24
N PHE A 349 -6.03 10.67 -19.85
CA PHE A 349 -6.69 9.38 -19.62
C PHE A 349 -6.20 8.75 -18.32
N ASN A 350 -7.07 8.02 -17.61
CA ASN A 350 -6.69 7.19 -16.46
C ASN A 350 -6.20 5.81 -16.91
N LEU A 351 -5.37 5.79 -17.96
CA LEU A 351 -4.85 4.58 -18.57
C LEU A 351 -3.34 4.72 -18.69
N HIS A 352 -2.59 3.65 -18.43
CA HIS A 352 -1.16 3.57 -18.64
C HIS A 352 -0.82 2.36 -19.54
N TRP A 353 0.46 2.19 -19.87
CA TRP A 353 0.86 1.20 -20.87
C TRP A 353 0.72 -0.26 -20.40
N VAL A 354 0.66 -0.51 -19.09
CA VAL A 354 0.42 -1.86 -18.54
C VAL A 354 -1.02 -2.29 -18.80
N ASP A 355 -1.99 -1.37 -18.78
CA ASP A 355 -3.37 -1.64 -19.18
C ASP A 355 -3.47 -2.09 -20.65
N LEU A 356 -2.60 -1.55 -21.53
CA LEU A 356 -2.54 -2.00 -22.93
C LEU A 356 -2.05 -3.44 -23.05
N LEU A 357 -1.14 -3.87 -22.16
CA LEU A 357 -0.71 -5.27 -22.10
C LEU A 357 -1.83 -6.17 -21.61
N GLU A 358 -2.58 -5.74 -20.60
CA GLU A 358 -3.78 -6.43 -20.14
C GLU A 358 -4.81 -6.58 -21.25
N LEU A 359 -5.18 -5.48 -21.92
CA LEU A 359 -6.11 -5.50 -23.05
C LEU A 359 -5.60 -6.42 -24.18
N GLY A 360 -4.29 -6.45 -24.42
CA GLY A 360 -3.65 -7.38 -25.35
C GLY A 360 -3.83 -8.85 -24.96
N LEU A 361 -3.66 -9.18 -23.67
CA LEU A 361 -3.88 -10.53 -23.14
C LEU A 361 -5.36 -10.94 -23.21
N LEU A 362 -6.28 -10.02 -22.92
CA LEU A 362 -7.72 -10.25 -23.06
C LEU A 362 -8.12 -10.46 -24.52
N ALA A 363 -7.57 -9.66 -25.45
CA ALA A 363 -7.78 -9.83 -26.88
C ALA A 363 -7.24 -11.19 -27.36
N LEU A 364 -6.08 -11.62 -26.86
CA LEU A 364 -5.53 -12.95 -27.15
C LEU A 364 -6.48 -14.06 -26.69
N ILE A 365 -7.02 -14.00 -25.47
CA ILE A 365 -8.01 -14.95 -24.95
C ILE A 365 -9.23 -15.03 -25.88
N LEU A 366 -9.77 -13.88 -26.30
CA LEU A 366 -10.93 -13.81 -27.20
C LEU A 366 -10.64 -14.43 -28.58
N VAL A 367 -9.47 -14.15 -29.15
CA VAL A 367 -9.03 -14.71 -30.43
C VAL A 367 -8.87 -16.23 -30.33
N LEU A 368 -8.19 -16.71 -29.30
CA LEU A 368 -8.01 -18.15 -29.05
C LEU A 368 -9.36 -18.86 -28.87
N LYS A 369 -10.28 -18.27 -28.10
CA LYS A 369 -11.64 -18.80 -27.94
C LYS A 369 -12.39 -18.88 -29.28
N ALA A 370 -12.31 -17.83 -30.09
CA ALA A 370 -12.99 -17.80 -31.38
C ALA A 370 -12.40 -18.82 -32.37
N LEU A 371 -11.08 -19.01 -32.38
CA LEU A 371 -10.43 -20.05 -33.18
C LEU A 371 -10.84 -21.47 -32.72
N HIS A 372 -10.95 -21.69 -31.41
CA HIS A 372 -11.42 -22.96 -30.86
C HIS A 372 -12.88 -23.25 -31.25
N ALA A 373 -13.78 -22.28 -31.12
CA ALA A 373 -15.18 -22.41 -31.53
C ALA A 373 -15.34 -22.69 -33.03
N ARG A 374 -14.52 -22.03 -33.88
CA ARG A 374 -14.50 -22.32 -35.32
C ARG A 374 -14.07 -23.74 -35.63
N ARG A 375 -13.09 -24.25 -34.88
CA ARG A 375 -12.60 -25.64 -35.03
C ARG A 375 -13.69 -26.64 -34.66
N LEU A 376 -14.42 -26.39 -33.57
CA LEU A 376 -15.55 -27.23 -33.13
C LEU A 376 -16.71 -27.19 -34.12
N ALA A 377 -16.95 -26.04 -34.75
CA ALA A 377 -17.92 -25.89 -35.85
C ALA A 377 -17.47 -26.53 -37.18
N GLY A 378 -16.30 -27.18 -37.25
CA GLY A 378 -15.81 -27.85 -38.46
C GLY A 378 -15.39 -26.89 -39.60
N LEU A 379 -15.17 -25.61 -39.31
CA LEU A 379 -14.77 -24.62 -40.32
C LEU A 379 -13.30 -24.81 -40.76
N PRO A 380 -12.93 -24.37 -41.98
CA PRO A 380 -11.55 -24.39 -42.45
C PRO A 380 -10.61 -23.62 -41.52
N SER A 381 -9.36 -24.07 -41.43
CA SER A 381 -8.32 -23.40 -40.65
C SER A 381 -8.09 -21.97 -41.12
N TRP A 382 -7.89 -21.09 -40.16
CA TRP A 382 -7.70 -19.67 -40.41
C TRP A 382 -6.32 -19.37 -41.00
N THR A 383 -5.30 -20.06 -40.50
CA THR A 383 -3.90 -19.82 -40.81
C THR A 383 -3.41 -20.66 -41.98
N ARG A 384 -2.26 -20.29 -42.52
CA ARG A 384 -1.57 -21.08 -43.56
C ARG A 384 -1.03 -22.40 -43.01
N TRP A 385 -0.86 -22.53 -41.69
CA TRP A 385 -0.23 -23.66 -41.00
C TRP A 385 -1.28 -24.69 -40.52
N HIS A 386 -2.00 -25.28 -41.48
CA HIS A 386 -3.18 -26.12 -41.24
C HIS A 386 -2.94 -27.22 -40.20
N ALA A 387 -1.88 -28.02 -40.36
CA ALA A 387 -1.60 -29.14 -39.46
C ALA A 387 -1.30 -28.72 -38.01
N GLN A 388 -0.59 -27.60 -37.84
CA GLN A 388 -0.23 -27.08 -36.52
C GLN A 388 -1.43 -26.45 -35.83
N GLU A 389 -2.24 -25.68 -36.57
CA GLU A 389 -3.48 -25.08 -36.06
C GLU A 389 -4.44 -26.17 -35.58
N VAL A 390 -4.63 -27.21 -36.38
CA VAL A 390 -5.46 -28.36 -36.00
C VAL A 390 -4.96 -28.99 -34.71
N ARG A 391 -3.65 -29.25 -34.60
CA ARG A 391 -3.06 -29.88 -33.41
C ARG A 391 -3.21 -29.01 -32.17
N PHE A 392 -2.94 -27.71 -32.28
CA PHE A 392 -2.99 -26.76 -31.18
C PHE A 392 -4.42 -26.58 -30.62
N PHE A 393 -5.42 -26.45 -31.51
CA PHE A 393 -6.81 -26.26 -31.10
C PHE A 393 -7.59 -27.56 -30.85
N THR A 394 -6.91 -28.73 -30.81
CA THR A 394 -7.55 -29.99 -30.35
C THR A 394 -7.96 -29.95 -28.88
N SER A 395 -7.31 -29.11 -28.08
CA SER A 395 -7.50 -29.07 -26.64
C SER A 395 -7.38 -27.63 -26.12
N PRO A 396 -8.32 -27.17 -25.26
CA PRO A 396 -8.25 -25.83 -24.69
C PRO A 396 -7.04 -25.62 -23.76
N TYR A 397 -6.45 -26.71 -23.24
CA TYR A 397 -5.27 -26.65 -22.37
C TYR A 397 -4.05 -26.01 -23.05
N TRP A 398 -3.84 -26.20 -24.35
CA TRP A 398 -2.71 -25.58 -25.07
C TRP A 398 -2.89 -24.07 -25.19
N SER A 399 -4.11 -23.62 -25.49
CA SER A 399 -4.44 -22.19 -25.54
C SER A 399 -4.32 -21.55 -24.16
N TRP A 400 -4.81 -22.21 -23.12
CA TRP A 400 -4.69 -21.74 -21.75
C TRP A 400 -3.23 -21.69 -21.28
N GLY A 401 -2.44 -22.72 -21.57
CA GLY A 401 -1.00 -22.76 -21.25
C GLY A 401 -0.21 -21.64 -21.94
N LEU A 402 -0.56 -21.30 -23.19
CA LEU A 402 0.03 -20.15 -23.89
C LEU A 402 -0.30 -18.83 -23.17
N VAL A 403 -1.56 -18.62 -22.78
CA VAL A 403 -1.97 -17.41 -22.05
C VAL A 403 -1.25 -17.31 -20.71
N MET A 404 -1.17 -18.41 -19.95
CA MET A 404 -0.46 -18.44 -18.66
C MET A 404 1.03 -18.18 -18.82
N LEU A 405 1.68 -18.76 -19.84
CA LEU A 405 3.09 -18.52 -20.11
C LEU A 405 3.36 -17.05 -20.48
N MET A 406 2.50 -16.46 -21.30
CA MET A 406 2.62 -15.04 -21.67
C MET A 406 2.37 -14.13 -20.45
N LEU A 407 1.37 -14.44 -19.64
CA LEU A 407 1.09 -13.71 -18.39
C LEU A 407 2.30 -13.77 -17.45
N LEU A 408 2.87 -14.96 -17.23
CA LEU A 408 4.07 -15.13 -16.40
C LEU A 408 5.27 -14.36 -16.94
N ALA A 409 5.48 -14.37 -18.26
CA ALA A 409 6.56 -13.63 -18.89
C ALA A 409 6.39 -12.11 -18.71
N VAL A 410 5.17 -11.59 -18.94
CA VAL A 410 4.84 -10.17 -18.71
C VAL A 410 5.05 -9.81 -17.24
N CYS A 411 4.50 -10.59 -16.31
CA CYS A 411 4.67 -10.34 -14.88
C CYS A 411 6.15 -10.39 -14.45
N GLY A 412 6.94 -11.31 -15.01
CA GLY A 412 8.38 -11.39 -14.74
C GLY A 412 9.12 -10.13 -15.20
N VAL A 413 8.81 -9.64 -16.40
CA VAL A 413 9.40 -8.39 -16.90
C VAL A 413 8.99 -7.20 -16.03
N LEU A 414 7.70 -7.07 -15.67
CA LEU A 414 7.22 -5.98 -14.82
C LEU A 414 7.88 -5.99 -13.43
N TYR A 415 7.94 -7.17 -12.82
CA TYR A 415 8.58 -7.36 -11.51
C TYR A 415 10.06 -6.95 -11.52
N LEU A 416 10.81 -7.36 -12.56
CA LEU A 416 12.23 -7.02 -12.72
C LEU A 416 12.46 -5.51 -12.95
N ASN A 417 11.43 -4.76 -13.35
CA ASN A 417 11.50 -3.31 -13.56
C ASN A 417 10.83 -2.51 -12.44
N HIS A 418 10.47 -3.15 -11.32
CA HIS A 418 9.82 -2.52 -10.17
C HIS A 418 8.47 -1.87 -10.52
N ILE A 419 7.75 -2.49 -11.45
CA ILE A 419 6.43 -2.06 -11.89
C ILE A 419 5.39 -3.00 -11.31
N THR A 420 4.26 -2.45 -10.88
CA THR A 420 3.11 -3.24 -10.47
C THR A 420 2.70 -4.22 -11.58
N LEU A 421 2.26 -5.40 -11.16
CA LEU A 421 1.85 -6.44 -12.10
C LEU A 421 0.50 -6.09 -12.72
N VAL A 422 0.25 -6.62 -13.93
CA VAL A 422 -1.08 -6.59 -14.57
C VAL A 422 -2.14 -7.24 -13.66
N ASN A 423 -3.42 -7.09 -14.02
CA ASN A 423 -4.55 -7.76 -13.40
C ASN A 423 -4.52 -9.29 -13.55
N VAL A 424 -3.58 -9.94 -12.87
CA VAL A 424 -3.37 -11.39 -12.88
C VAL A 424 -4.67 -12.11 -12.51
N LEU A 425 -5.39 -11.63 -11.50
CA LEU A 425 -6.64 -12.24 -11.06
C LEU A 425 -7.70 -12.22 -12.18
N GLY A 426 -7.93 -11.05 -12.79
CA GLY A 426 -8.88 -10.89 -13.89
C GLY A 426 -8.51 -11.73 -15.11
N ILE A 427 -7.24 -11.74 -15.51
CA ILE A 427 -6.76 -12.51 -16.67
C ILE A 427 -6.90 -14.02 -16.42
N VAL A 428 -6.53 -14.51 -15.24
CA VAL A 428 -6.68 -15.93 -14.88
C VAL A 428 -8.15 -16.34 -14.92
N LEU A 429 -9.06 -15.56 -14.34
CA LEU A 429 -10.49 -15.85 -14.36
C LEU A 429 -11.08 -15.84 -15.77
N LEU A 430 -10.79 -14.80 -16.56
CA LEU A 430 -11.31 -14.68 -17.92
C LEU A 430 -10.71 -15.74 -18.86
N SER A 431 -9.50 -16.22 -18.60
CA SER A 431 -8.91 -17.32 -19.36
C SER A 431 -9.68 -18.64 -19.22
N LEU A 432 -10.45 -18.83 -18.13
CA LEU A 432 -11.30 -20.00 -17.96
C LEU A 432 -12.44 -20.07 -18.99
N ALA A 433 -12.77 -18.94 -19.63
CA ALA A 433 -13.72 -18.91 -20.74
C ALA A 433 -13.29 -19.76 -21.94
N LEU A 434 -12.01 -20.17 -22.03
CA LEU A 434 -11.52 -21.14 -23.01
C LEU A 434 -12.04 -22.56 -22.77
N PHE A 435 -12.52 -22.86 -21.56
CA PHE A 435 -13.07 -24.17 -21.19
C PHE A 435 -14.60 -24.22 -21.19
N SER A 436 -15.30 -23.15 -21.59
CA SER A 436 -16.76 -23.04 -21.44
C SER A 436 -17.53 -24.23 -22.03
N GLU A 437 -17.15 -24.69 -23.23
CA GLU A 437 -17.83 -25.82 -23.88
C GLU A 437 -17.63 -27.16 -23.15
N ARG A 438 -16.48 -27.36 -22.47
CA ARG A 438 -16.26 -28.55 -21.63
C ARG A 438 -17.03 -28.49 -20.33
N ILE A 439 -17.18 -27.29 -19.76
CA ILE A 439 -17.96 -27.06 -18.55
C ILE A 439 -19.44 -27.35 -18.86
N GLU A 440 -19.97 -26.81 -19.96
CA GLU A 440 -21.32 -27.11 -20.45
C GLU A 440 -21.51 -28.62 -20.67
N ALA A 441 -20.60 -29.28 -21.40
CA ALA A 441 -20.67 -30.71 -21.65
C ALA A 441 -20.53 -31.60 -20.38
N PHE A 442 -19.95 -31.08 -19.29
CA PHE A 442 -19.88 -31.78 -18.00
C PHE A 442 -21.22 -31.69 -17.26
N PHE A 443 -21.85 -30.51 -17.25
CA PHE A 443 -23.18 -30.32 -16.64
C PHE A 443 -24.28 -31.06 -17.41
N ASP A 444 -24.21 -31.12 -18.74
CA ASP A 444 -25.18 -31.86 -19.56
C ASP A 444 -25.10 -33.38 -19.37
N ARG A 445 -23.98 -33.92 -18.86
CA ARG A 445 -23.82 -35.35 -18.53
C ARG A 445 -24.31 -35.72 -17.13
N GLY A 446 -24.67 -34.73 -16.31
CA GLY A 446 -25.17 -34.90 -14.94
C GLY A 446 -26.68 -35.05 -14.82
N HIS A 447 -27.40 -35.09 -15.95
CA HIS A 447 -28.85 -35.28 -16.02
C HIS A 447 -29.23 -36.61 -16.67
#